data_AF-R7C232-F1
#
_entry.id   AF-R7C232-F1
#
_cell.length_a   1.000
_cell.length_b   1.000
_cell.length_c   1.000
_cell.angle_alpha   90.00
_cell.angle_beta   90.00
_cell.angle_gamma   90.00
#
_symmetry.space_group_name_H-M   'P 1'
#
loop_
_entity.id
_entity.type
_entity.pdbx_description
1 polymer ?
#
loop_
_entity_poly.entity_id
_entity_poly.type
_entity_poly.pdbx_seq_one_letter_code
_entity_poly.pdbx_strand_id
1 'polypeptide(L)'
;METIIAEICQCGKIISSSLHGLILAHTYGVPARWLQIKDMRLHQSQSFKFYDYLSGIGAEAQRPLVLSPAMTDLSVLSDIEATTVEISDQTLDRLLKAFPVDVV
;
A
#
# COMPACT_ATOMS: atom_id res chain seq x y z
N MET A 1 -2.99 -5.23 -18.96
CA MET A 1 -3.42 -4.54 -17.72
C MET A 1 -4.33 -5.45 -16.90
N GLU A 2 -5.37 -6.03 -17.50
CA GLU A 2 -6.26 -6.99 -16.82
C GLU A 2 -5.56 -8.20 -16.19
N THR A 3 -4.50 -8.73 -16.82
CA THR A 3 -3.76 -9.89 -16.30
C THR A 3 -3.14 -9.65 -14.93
N ILE A 4 -2.51 -8.49 -14.71
CA ILE A 4 -1.85 -8.16 -13.44
C ILE A 4 -2.88 -8.03 -12.31
N ILE A 5 -4.04 -7.44 -12.61
CA ILE A 5 -5.12 -7.30 -11.63
C ILE A 5 -5.63 -8.68 -11.23
N ALA A 6 -5.85 -9.57 -12.20
CA ALA A 6 -6.27 -10.94 -11.94
C ALA A 6 -5.25 -11.70 -11.07
N GLU A 7 -3.95 -11.53 -11.32
CA GLU A 7 -2.86 -12.12 -10.52
C GLU A 7 -2.84 -11.56 -9.09
N ILE A 8 -3.02 -10.25 -8.92
CA ILE A 8 -3.11 -9.61 -7.59
C ILE A 8 -4.29 -10.18 -6.81
N CYS A 9 -5.47 -10.28 -7.43
CA CYS A 9 -6.68 -10.81 -6.79
C CYS A 9 -6.58 -12.31 -6.43
N GLN A 10 -5.65 -13.06 -7.02
CA GLN A 10 -5.40 -14.46 -6.68
C GLN A 10 -4.42 -14.63 -5.51
N CYS A 11 -3.70 -13.57 -5.13
CA CYS A 11 -2.75 -13.61 -4.03
C CYS A 11 -3.46 -13.59 -2.67
N GLY A 12 -2.96 -14.37 -1.71
CA GLY A 12 -3.45 -14.32 -0.32
C GLY A 12 -3.07 -13.02 0.41
N LYS A 13 -1.97 -12.37 -0.03
CA LYS A 13 -1.54 -11.04 0.42
C LYS A 13 -0.48 -10.47 -0.52
N ILE A 14 -0.27 -9.16 -0.45
CA ILE A 14 0.74 -8.42 -1.21
C ILE A 14 1.75 -7.76 -0.26
N ILE A 15 3.04 -8.03 -0.45
CA ILE A 15 4.13 -7.34 0.26
C ILE A 15 4.87 -6.51 -0.78
N SER A 16 4.81 -5.18 -0.68
CA SER A 16 5.23 -4.31 -1.78
C SER A 16 6.12 -3.16 -1.33
N SER A 17 7.22 -2.97 -2.07
CA SER A 17 8.07 -1.76 -2.00
C SER A 17 7.61 -0.65 -2.95
N SER A 18 6.56 -0.91 -3.75
CA SER A 18 5.90 0.06 -4.63
C SER A 18 4.58 0.53 -4.02
N LEU A 19 4.37 1.85 -4.02
CA LEU A 19 3.11 2.44 -3.57
C LEU A 19 1.93 1.96 -4.43
N HIS A 20 2.09 1.85 -5.75
CA HIS A 20 1.04 1.35 -6.63
C HIS A 20 0.65 -0.09 -6.32
N GLY A 21 1.60 -0.92 -5.88
CA GLY A 21 1.30 -2.29 -5.44
C GLY A 21 0.39 -2.30 -4.20
N LEU A 22 0.61 -1.37 -3.26
CA LEU A 22 -0.27 -1.22 -2.09
C LEU A 22 -1.64 -0.67 -2.49
N ILE A 23 -1.67 0.36 -3.35
CA ILE A 23 -2.92 0.94 -3.86
C ILE A 23 -3.79 -0.13 -4.52
N LEU A 24 -3.24 -0.89 -5.47
CA LEU A 24 -3.98 -1.94 -6.17
C LEU A 24 -4.49 -3.01 -5.20
N ALA A 25 -3.64 -3.48 -4.29
CA ALA A 25 -4.03 -4.48 -3.30
C ALA A 25 -5.20 -4.00 -2.44
N HIS A 26 -5.11 -2.80 -1.86
CA HIS A 26 -6.20 -2.24 -1.07
C HIS A 26 -7.47 -1.99 -1.89
N THR A 27 -7.35 -1.47 -3.13
CA THR A 27 -8.49 -1.25 -4.02
C THR A 27 -9.27 -2.52 -4.31
N TYR A 28 -8.59 -3.66 -4.43
CA TYR A 28 -9.21 -4.96 -4.70
C TYR A 28 -9.43 -5.81 -3.44
N GLY A 29 -9.25 -5.25 -2.24
CA GLY A 29 -9.50 -5.95 -0.97
C GLY A 29 -8.49 -7.05 -0.62
N VAL A 30 -7.31 -7.05 -1.27
CA VAL A 30 -6.24 -7.99 -0.96
C VAL A 30 -5.39 -7.43 0.20
N PRO A 31 -5.13 -8.21 1.27
CA PRO A 31 -4.31 -7.75 2.39
C PRO A 31 -2.93 -7.29 1.92
N ALA A 32 -2.47 -6.13 2.36
CA ALA A 32 -1.17 -5.60 1.93
C ALA A 32 -0.27 -5.16 3.08
N ARG A 33 1.05 -5.25 2.85
CA ARG A 33 2.08 -4.78 3.77
C ARG A 33 3.13 -3.94 3.04
N TRP A 34 3.43 -2.78 3.59
CA TRP A 34 4.49 -1.93 3.09
C TRP A 34 5.88 -2.51 3.41
N LEU A 35 6.68 -2.67 2.36
CA LEU A 35 8.05 -3.14 2.39
C LEU A 35 9.04 -2.02 2.04
N GLN A 36 10.21 -2.04 2.66
CA GLN A 36 11.38 -1.26 2.28
C GLN A 36 12.61 -2.16 2.21
N ILE A 37 13.38 -2.06 1.13
CA ILE A 37 14.68 -2.72 1.03
C ILE A 37 15.72 -1.79 1.65
N LYS A 38 16.52 -2.32 2.59
CA LYS A 38 17.58 -1.59 3.28
C LYS A 38 18.57 -1.03 2.25
N ASP A 39 19.02 0.21 2.50
CA ASP A 39 20.00 0.93 1.68
C ASP A 39 19.59 1.21 0.22
N MET A 40 18.39 0.77 -0.21
CA MET A 40 17.76 1.12 -1.48
C MET A 40 16.82 2.33 -1.33
N ARG A 41 17.37 3.46 -0.90
CA ARG A 41 16.64 4.75 -0.91
C ARG A 41 17.01 5.54 -2.17
N LEU A 42 16.06 5.68 -3.09
CA LEU A 42 16.15 6.58 -4.25
C LEU A 42 16.22 8.05 -3.80
N HIS A 43 15.45 8.47 -2.80
CA HIS A 43 15.42 9.85 -2.26
C HIS A 43 15.04 9.91 -0.75
N GLN A 44 15.38 11.00 -0.05
CA GLN A 44 15.15 11.18 1.39
C GLN A 44 13.66 11.22 1.79
N SER A 45 12.78 11.71 0.92
CA SER A 45 11.33 11.83 1.15
C SER A 45 10.51 10.61 0.68
N GLN A 46 11.15 9.52 0.27
CA GLN A 46 10.44 8.39 -0.34
C GLN A 46 9.38 7.74 0.54
N SER A 47 9.55 7.77 1.86
CA SER A 47 8.59 7.20 2.81
C SER A 47 7.36 8.08 2.99
N PHE A 48 7.46 9.39 2.72
CA PHE A 48 6.37 10.34 2.94
C PHE A 48 5.12 9.97 2.16
N LYS A 49 5.25 9.62 0.88
CA LYS A 49 4.09 9.21 0.04
C LYS A 49 3.34 7.99 0.58
N PHE A 50 4.03 7.08 1.28
CA PHE A 50 3.39 5.91 1.87
C PHE A 50 2.62 6.30 3.12
N TYR A 51 3.21 7.11 3.98
CA TYR A 51 2.53 7.66 5.15
C TYR A 51 1.31 8.51 4.77
N ASP A 52 1.48 9.39 3.79
CA ASP A 52 0.41 10.26 3.27
C ASP A 52 -0.75 9.43 2.70
N TYR A 53 -0.46 8.44 1.85
CA TYR A 53 -1.46 7.52 1.32
C TYR A 53 -2.20 6.74 2.43
N LEU A 54 -1.46 6.08 3.33
CA LEU A 54 -2.05 5.27 4.40
C LEU A 54 -2.91 6.12 5.34
N SER A 55 -2.44 7.32 5.68
CA SER A 55 -3.22 8.28 6.46
C SER A 55 -4.47 8.76 5.71
N GLY A 56 -4.35 9.00 4.40
CA GLY A 56 -5.44 9.49 3.56
C GLY A 56 -6.60 8.50 3.41
N ILE A 57 -6.30 7.20 3.41
CA ILE A 57 -7.31 6.13 3.38
C ILE A 57 -7.77 5.69 4.78
N GLY A 58 -7.26 6.31 5.85
CA GLY A 58 -7.61 5.96 7.23
C GLY A 58 -7.06 4.61 7.71
N ALA A 59 -6.02 4.09 7.06
CA ALA A 59 -5.36 2.87 7.49
C ALA A 59 -4.56 3.09 8.79
N GLU A 60 -4.38 2.03 9.58
CA GLU A 60 -3.52 2.09 10.75
C GLU A 60 -2.09 2.48 10.36
N ALA A 61 -1.47 3.33 11.19
CA ALA A 61 -0.12 3.80 10.99
C ALA A 61 0.87 2.63 11.04
N GLN A 62 1.36 2.20 9.88
CA GLN A 62 2.37 1.15 9.77
C GLN A 62 3.75 1.74 9.42
N ARG A 63 4.78 1.14 10.02
CA ARG A 63 6.17 1.30 9.58
C ARG A 63 6.48 0.26 8.50
N PRO A 64 7.39 0.54 7.55
CA PRO A 64 7.75 -0.44 6.56
C PRO A 64 8.41 -1.63 7.23
N LEU A 65 8.09 -2.83 6.74
CA LEU A 65 8.94 -3.99 6.94
C LEU A 65 10.28 -3.69 6.25
N VAL A 66 11.40 -3.73 6.97
CA VAL A 66 12.72 -3.49 6.37
C VAL A 66 13.41 -4.81 6.10
N LEU A 67 13.65 -5.11 4.83
CA LEU A 67 14.39 -6.31 4.42
C LEU A 67 15.84 -5.97 4.04
N SER A 68 16.75 -6.83 4.47
CA SER A 68 18.13 -6.79 3.98
C SER A 68 18.20 -7.29 2.54
N PRO A 69 18.92 -6.62 1.63
CA PRO A 69 19.13 -7.15 0.28
C PRO A 69 19.93 -8.46 0.27
N ALA A 70 20.63 -8.79 1.37
CA ALA A 70 21.35 -10.06 1.53
C ALA A 70 20.46 -11.22 2.02
N MET A 71 19.17 -10.97 2.26
CA MET A 71 18.24 -12.01 2.69
C MET A 71 17.93 -12.96 1.54
N THR A 72 18.17 -14.25 1.75
CA THR A 72 17.94 -15.31 0.75
C THR A 72 16.71 -16.15 1.06
N ASP A 73 16.35 -16.26 2.34
CA ASP A 73 15.15 -16.95 2.80
C ASP A 73 14.00 -15.97 2.98
N LEU A 74 12.96 -16.13 2.17
CA LEU A 74 11.74 -15.31 2.20
C LEU A 74 10.57 -16.04 2.86
N SER A 75 10.78 -17.25 3.40
CA SER A 75 9.71 -18.01 4.06
C SER A 75 9.05 -17.23 5.21
N VAL A 76 9.84 -16.43 5.93
CA VAL A 76 9.36 -15.53 6.98
C VAL A 76 8.29 -14.55 6.51
N LEU A 77 8.27 -14.19 5.22
CA LEU A 77 7.27 -13.28 4.67
C LEU A 77 5.87 -13.87 4.69
N SER A 78 5.74 -15.20 4.70
CA SER A 78 4.45 -15.90 4.78
C SER A 78 3.74 -15.66 6.10
N ASP A 79 4.47 -15.44 7.19
CA ASP A 79 3.91 -15.23 8.54
C ASP A 79 3.66 -13.75 8.87
N ILE A 80 4.09 -12.84 7.99
CA ILE A 80 3.91 -11.40 8.22
C ILE A 80 2.46 -11.00 8.08
N GLU A 81 1.93 -10.35 9.11
CA GLU A 81 0.61 -9.75 9.08
C GLU A 81 0.51 -8.65 8.02
N ALA A 82 -0.55 -8.72 7.24
CA ALA A 82 -0.92 -7.75 6.22
C ALA A 82 -2.38 -7.36 6.46
N THR A 83 -2.73 -6.12 6.13
CA THR A 83 -4.02 -5.55 6.50
C THR A 83 -4.81 -5.24 5.23
N THR A 84 -6.09 -5.59 5.22
CA THR A 84 -7.04 -5.06 4.24
C THR A 84 -7.51 -3.70 4.70
N VAL A 85 -7.74 -2.79 3.77
CA VAL A 85 -8.31 -1.47 4.07
C VAL A 85 -9.64 -1.37 3.34
N GLU A 86 -10.69 -1.03 4.07
CA GLU A 86 -11.95 -0.65 3.44
C GLU A 86 -11.91 0.84 3.10
N ILE A 87 -11.93 1.13 1.80
CA ILE A 87 -12.02 2.50 1.32
C ILE A 87 -13.51 2.86 1.25
N SER A 88 -14.00 3.56 2.27
CA SER A 88 -15.40 3.97 2.33
C SER A 88 -15.73 5.06 1.30
N ASP A 89 -16.97 5.07 0.80
CA ASP A 89 -17.50 6.15 -0.07
C ASP A 89 -17.43 7.53 0.60
N GLN A 90 -17.43 7.59 1.93
CA GLN A 90 -17.26 8.84 2.68
C GLN A 90 -15.91 9.51 2.41
N THR A 91 -14.88 8.73 2.06
CA THR A 91 -13.57 9.27 1.67
C THR A 91 -13.66 10.05 0.37
N LEU A 92 -14.41 9.53 -0.61
CA LEU A 92 -14.68 10.23 -1.87
C LEU A 92 -15.47 11.51 -1.62
N ASP A 93 -16.52 11.45 -0.79
CA ASP A 93 -17.32 12.62 -0.43
C ASP A 93 -16.47 13.72 0.23
N ARG A 94 -15.57 13.34 1.15
CA ARG A 94 -14.66 14.27 1.81
C ARG A 94 -13.68 14.92 0.83
N LEU A 95 -13.17 14.14 -0.14
CA LEU A 95 -12.29 14.66 -1.19
C LEU A 95 -13.03 15.65 -2.08
N LEU A 96 -14.24 15.30 -2.55
CA LEU A 96 -15.08 16.18 -3.37
C LEU A 96 -15.42 17.48 -2.63
N LYS A 97 -15.77 17.42 -1.33
CA LYS A 97 -16.03 18.61 -0.50
C LYS A 97 -14.81 19.49 -0.25
N ALA A 98 -13.61 18.93 -0.29
CA ALA A 98 -12.37 19.68 -0.10
C ALA A 98 -11.91 20.41 -1.38
N PHE A 99 -12.53 20.12 -2.54
CA PHE A 99 -12.21 20.86 -3.75
C PHE A 99 -12.59 22.34 -3.59
N PRO A 100 -11.71 23.28 -4.00
CA PRO A 100 -11.92 24.72 -3.84
C PRO A 100 -13.01 25.28 -4.77
N VAL A 101 -13.60 24.44 -5.61
CA VAL A 101 -14.66 24.76 -6.56
C VAL A 101 -15.65 23.61 -6.59
N ASP A 102 -16.93 23.91 -6.85
CA ASP A 102 -17.94 22.87 -7.01
C ASP A 102 -17.59 22.00 -8.22
N VAL A 103 -17.61 20.69 -8.03
CA VAL A 103 -17.40 19.71 -9.10
C VAL A 103 -18.71 19.62 -9.87
N VAL A 104 -18.75 20.29 -11.04
CA VAL A 104 -19.90 20.33 -11.98
C VAL A 104 -20.14 18.97 -12.62
#